data_AF-A0A2N8TXW2-F1
#
_entry.id   AF-A0A2N8TXW2-F1
#
_cell.length_a   1.000
_cell.length_b   1.000
_cell.length_c   1.000
_cell.angle_alpha   90.00
_cell.angle_beta   90.00
_cell.angle_gamma   90.00
#
_symmetry.space_group_name_H-M   'P 1'
#
loop_
_entity.id
_entity.type
_entity.pdbx_description
1 polymer ?
#
loop_
_entity_poly.entity_id
_entity_poly.type
_entity_poly.pdbx_seq_one_letter_code
_entity_poly.pdbx_strand_id
1 'polypeptide(L)'
;MEELSFEQQWNTGEWTRQFRSGAWSASGLLRRIGLFHTLTTADAVTGYKGLGINGYDGSGPLRWCLDIIHRSGVRYQKQELVSAVTDAEFGLPVARAGHLDAIYPPETMENWVRLDDEARTGLIELRFTTCNYEQLQVNSCDPKYQAIAEAVERRVSTATQRRHNSH
;
A
#
# COMPACT_ATOMS: atom_id res chain seq x y z
N MET A 1 -5.55 17.11 29.65
CA MET A 1 -5.32 18.30 28.79
C MET A 1 -5.29 17.92 27.32
N GLU A 2 -4.70 16.77 26.95
CA GLU A 2 -4.79 16.20 25.58
C GLU A 2 -6.21 15.77 25.18
N GLU A 3 -6.99 15.14 26.06
CA GLU A 3 -8.39 14.75 25.79
C GLU A 3 -9.29 15.94 25.43
N LEU A 4 -9.14 17.06 26.14
CA LEU A 4 -9.89 18.29 25.86
C LEU A 4 -9.47 18.91 24.52
N SER A 5 -8.19 18.79 24.13
CA SER A 5 -7.73 19.24 22.82
C SER A 5 -8.23 18.34 21.68
N PHE A 6 -8.37 17.04 21.95
CA PHE A 6 -8.89 16.05 21.00
C PHE A 6 -10.40 16.23 20.78
N GLU A 7 -11.18 16.43 21.84
CA GLU A 7 -12.62 16.74 21.77
C GLU A 7 -12.90 18.12 21.14
N GLN A 8 -12.03 19.11 21.38
CA GLN A 8 -12.16 20.42 20.73
C GLN A 8 -11.89 20.35 19.22
N GLN A 9 -10.87 19.60 18.78
CA GLN A 9 -10.60 19.38 17.34
C GLN A 9 -11.70 18.58 16.63
N TRP A 10 -12.42 17.70 17.34
CA TRP A 10 -13.56 16.97 16.79
C TRP A 10 -14.72 17.90 16.37
N ASN A 11 -14.92 18.98 17.13
CA ASN A 11 -16.07 19.90 16.97
C ASN A 11 -15.80 21.09 16.03
N THR A 12 -14.56 21.33 15.59
CA THR A 12 -14.23 22.49 14.73
C THR A 12 -14.54 22.28 13.24
N GLY A 13 -14.98 21.08 12.84
CA GLY A 13 -15.25 20.77 11.43
C GLY A 13 -13.99 20.61 10.57
N GLU A 14 -12.80 21.00 11.07
CA GLU A 14 -11.51 20.77 10.43
C GLU A 14 -11.25 19.28 10.24
N TRP A 15 -11.61 18.45 11.21
CA TRP A 15 -11.48 16.99 11.12
C TRP A 15 -12.36 16.40 10.02
N THR A 16 -13.59 16.90 9.86
CA THR A 16 -14.50 16.49 8.77
C THR A 16 -13.98 16.96 7.42
N ARG A 17 -13.41 18.18 7.36
CA ARG A 17 -12.80 18.74 6.14
C ARG A 17 -11.57 17.94 5.73
N GLN A 18 -10.72 17.54 6.69
CA GLN A 18 -9.57 16.68 6.47
C GLN A 18 -9.95 15.24 6.15
N PHE A 19 -11.00 14.67 6.75
CA PHE A 19 -11.48 13.35 6.35
C PHE A 19 -12.05 13.36 4.93
N ARG A 20 -12.72 14.45 4.53
CA ARG A 20 -13.16 14.65 3.14
C ARG A 20 -11.97 14.88 2.20
N SER A 21 -10.94 15.61 2.64
CA SER A 21 -9.73 15.82 1.85
C SER A 21 -8.87 14.57 1.86
N GLY A 22 -8.78 13.86 0.73
CA GLY A 22 -8.08 12.57 0.69
C GLY A 22 -9.01 11.36 0.84
N ALA A 23 -10.30 11.49 1.14
CA ALA A 23 -11.26 10.36 1.07
C ALA A 23 -11.29 9.68 -0.32
N TRP A 24 -10.95 10.45 -1.36
CA TRP A 24 -10.76 9.94 -2.71
C TRP A 24 -9.71 8.81 -2.75
N SER A 25 -8.70 8.82 -1.87
CA SER A 25 -7.61 7.83 -1.85
C SER A 25 -8.12 6.44 -1.51
N ALA A 26 -8.93 6.29 -0.45
CA ALA A 26 -9.46 4.99 -0.05
C ALA A 26 -10.40 4.39 -1.11
N SER A 27 -11.38 5.17 -1.56
CA SER A 27 -12.33 4.72 -2.59
C SER A 27 -11.66 4.51 -3.96
N GLY A 28 -10.70 5.35 -4.30
CA GLY A 28 -9.92 5.25 -5.53
C GLY A 28 -9.01 4.02 -5.57
N LEU A 29 -8.36 3.70 -4.45
CA LEU A 29 -7.56 2.49 -4.28
C LEU A 29 -8.41 1.22 -4.36
N LEU A 30 -9.56 1.19 -3.67
CA LEU A 30 -10.46 0.03 -3.68
C LEU A 30 -10.92 -0.33 -5.10
N ARG A 31 -11.29 0.66 -5.92
CA ARG A 31 -11.70 0.42 -7.33
C ARG A 31 -10.57 -0.12 -8.20
N ARG A 32 -9.31 0.06 -7.77
CA ARG A 32 -8.10 -0.28 -8.52
C ARG A 32 -7.34 -1.47 -7.92
N ILE A 33 -7.91 -2.15 -6.92
CA ILE A 33 -7.30 -3.32 -6.28
C ILE A 33 -6.95 -4.42 -7.29
N GLY A 34 -7.74 -4.52 -8.37
CA GLY A 34 -7.47 -5.44 -9.48
C GLY A 34 -6.11 -5.20 -10.15
N LEU A 35 -5.69 -3.94 -10.31
CA LEU A 35 -4.41 -3.59 -10.94
C LEU A 35 -3.22 -4.21 -10.21
N PHE A 36 -3.29 -4.26 -8.88
CA PHE A 36 -2.22 -4.86 -8.07
C PHE A 36 -2.11 -6.36 -8.32
N HIS A 37 -3.22 -7.06 -8.54
CA HIS A 37 -3.20 -8.50 -8.81
C HIS A 37 -3.00 -8.87 -10.29
N THR A 38 -3.24 -7.95 -11.22
CA THR A 38 -3.10 -8.20 -12.66
C THR A 38 -1.75 -7.74 -13.21
N LEU A 39 -1.18 -6.65 -12.71
CA LEU A 39 0.07 -6.08 -13.20
C LEU A 39 1.27 -6.53 -12.38
N THR A 40 1.13 -6.51 -11.05
CA THR A 40 2.18 -7.02 -10.19
C THR A 40 1.93 -8.50 -9.99
N THR A 41 2.89 -9.34 -10.36
CA THR A 41 2.93 -10.77 -10.01
C THR A 41 3.19 -10.91 -8.51
N ALA A 42 2.36 -10.24 -7.71
CA ALA A 42 2.40 -10.20 -6.27
C ALA A 42 1.62 -11.39 -5.72
N ASP A 43 2.24 -12.09 -4.78
CA ASP A 43 1.62 -13.20 -4.07
C ASP A 43 0.58 -12.70 -3.06
N ALA A 44 0.84 -11.54 -2.45
CA ALA A 44 -0.07 -10.85 -1.57
C ALA A 44 0.04 -9.34 -1.70
N VAL A 45 -1.08 -8.66 -1.46
CA VAL A 45 -1.17 -7.20 -1.36
C VAL A 45 -1.95 -6.93 -0.09
N THR A 46 -1.29 -6.30 0.89
CA THR A 46 -1.93 -5.89 2.14
C THR A 46 -1.90 -4.38 2.24
N GLY A 47 -2.86 -3.81 2.97
CA GLY A 47 -2.97 -2.37 3.09
C GLY A 47 -3.40 -1.95 4.49
N TYR A 48 -2.84 -0.85 4.98
CA TYR A 48 -3.25 -0.25 6.25
C TYR A 48 -3.18 1.27 6.19
N LYS A 49 -3.99 1.94 7.01
CA LYS A 49 -3.93 3.39 7.18
C LYS A 49 -2.71 3.73 8.04
N GLY A 50 -1.77 4.48 7.48
CA GLY A 50 -0.60 4.97 8.19
C GLY A 50 -0.92 6.14 9.10
N LEU A 51 -0.10 6.32 10.13
CA LEU A 51 -0.10 7.53 10.95
C LEU A 51 0.72 8.63 10.25
N GLY A 52 0.58 9.86 10.74
CA GLY A 52 1.22 11.07 10.19
C GLY A 52 2.69 10.90 9.79
N ILE A 53 3.15 11.75 8.88
CA ILE A 53 4.48 11.64 8.26
C ILE A 53 5.13 13.02 8.20
N ASN A 54 6.45 13.07 8.41
CA ASN A 54 7.21 14.31 8.31
C ASN A 54 7.22 14.81 6.85
N GLY A 55 7.24 16.13 6.68
CA GLY A 55 7.17 16.78 5.37
C GLY A 55 5.79 17.30 4.98
N TYR A 56 4.81 17.19 5.88
CA TYR A 56 3.47 17.74 5.73
C TYR A 56 3.10 18.60 6.95
N ASP A 57 2.36 19.67 6.72
CA ASP A 57 1.91 20.57 7.77
C ASP A 57 0.71 19.99 8.56
N GLY A 58 0.61 20.33 9.85
CA GLY A 58 -0.53 19.97 10.70
C GLY A 58 -0.67 18.46 10.94
N SER A 59 -1.89 17.92 10.79
CA SER A 59 -2.20 16.49 11.01
C SER A 59 -1.61 15.54 9.95
N GLY A 60 -0.96 16.10 8.91
CA GLY A 60 -0.47 15.33 7.77
C GLY A 60 -1.59 14.79 6.87
N PRO A 61 -1.22 14.10 5.78
CA PRO A 61 -2.14 13.61 4.78
C PRO A 61 -2.85 12.33 5.26
N LEU A 62 -3.97 11.98 4.61
CA LEU A 62 -4.50 10.63 4.73
C LEU A 62 -3.51 9.65 4.09
N ARG A 63 -2.76 8.92 4.93
CA ARG A 63 -1.70 8.01 4.48
C ARG A 63 -2.22 6.57 4.36
N TRP A 64 -2.02 5.97 3.19
CA TRP A 64 -2.22 4.55 2.92
C TRP A 64 -0.90 3.87 2.62
N CYS A 65 -0.61 2.81 3.36
CA CYS A 65 0.56 1.98 3.15
C CYS A 65 0.11 0.67 2.53
N LEU A 66 0.62 0.35 1.34
CA LEU A 66 0.34 -0.88 0.62
C LEU A 66 1.61 -1.72 0.54
N ASP A 67 1.60 -2.87 1.20
CA ASP A 67 2.70 -3.83 1.12
C ASP A 67 2.40 -4.81 -0.02
N ILE A 68 3.30 -4.84 -1.00
CA ILE A 68 3.20 -5.65 -2.22
C ILE A 68 4.27 -6.72 -2.12
N ILE A 69 3.82 -7.94 -1.88
CA ILE A 69 4.70 -9.06 -1.53
C ILE A 69 4.91 -9.93 -2.75
N HIS A 70 6.18 -10.18 -3.05
CA HIS A 70 6.61 -11.00 -4.16
C HIS A 70 7.48 -12.14 -3.66
N ARG A 71 7.43 -13.26 -4.35
CA ARG A 71 8.43 -14.32 -4.23
C ARG A 71 9.78 -13.93 -4.82
N SER A 72 10.83 -14.53 -4.28
CA SER A 72 12.17 -14.49 -4.86
C SER A 72 12.19 -14.88 -6.33
N GLY A 73 13.04 -14.22 -7.12
CA GLY A 73 13.17 -14.45 -8.56
C GLY A 73 12.09 -13.78 -9.42
N VAL A 74 11.07 -13.16 -8.82
CA VAL A 74 10.08 -12.35 -9.52
C VAL A 74 10.51 -10.88 -9.47
N ARG A 75 10.69 -10.27 -10.65
CA ARG A 75 11.03 -8.84 -10.74
C ARG A 75 9.85 -7.98 -10.32
N TYR A 76 10.13 -6.94 -9.54
CA TYR A 76 9.15 -5.91 -9.23
C TYR A 76 8.76 -5.13 -10.50
N GLN A 77 7.51 -5.20 -10.91
CA GLN A 77 6.94 -4.33 -11.95
C GLN A 77 6.54 -2.98 -11.34
N LYS A 78 7.52 -2.29 -10.73
CA LYS A 78 7.27 -1.05 -9.95
C LYS A 78 6.75 0.06 -10.85
N GLN A 79 7.38 0.24 -12.01
CA GLN A 79 7.05 1.36 -12.89
C GLN A 79 5.71 1.14 -13.57
N GLU A 80 5.42 -0.10 -13.97
CA GLU A 80 4.16 -0.47 -14.60
C GLU A 80 2.98 -0.27 -13.63
N LEU A 81 3.13 -0.67 -12.37
CA LEU A 81 2.11 -0.39 -11.35
C LEU A 81 1.96 1.11 -11.12
N VAL A 82 3.06 1.86 -11.01
CA VAL A 82 3.01 3.31 -10.81
C VAL A 82 2.30 3.98 -11.97
N SER A 83 2.68 3.66 -13.22
CA SER A 83 2.04 4.20 -14.42
C SER A 83 0.55 3.90 -14.46
N ALA A 84 0.11 2.70 -14.08
CA ALA A 84 -1.31 2.35 -14.03
C ALA A 84 -2.06 3.08 -12.90
N VAL A 85 -1.41 3.27 -11.74
CA VAL A 85 -1.98 4.02 -10.61
C VAL A 85 -2.06 5.51 -10.93
N THR A 86 -1.11 6.07 -11.68
CA THR A 86 -1.04 7.49 -12.07
C THR A 86 -1.55 7.74 -13.49
N ASP A 87 -2.29 6.81 -14.08
CA ASP A 87 -2.83 6.95 -15.43
C ASP A 87 -3.71 8.21 -15.52
N ALA A 88 -3.56 8.99 -16.60
CA ALA A 88 -4.21 10.30 -16.71
C ALA A 88 -5.74 10.21 -16.89
N GLU A 89 -6.24 9.10 -17.43
CA GLU A 89 -7.67 8.91 -17.73
C GLU A 89 -8.34 8.02 -16.67
N PHE A 90 -7.66 6.97 -16.25
CA PHE A 90 -8.19 5.92 -15.38
C PHE A 90 -7.45 5.79 -14.04
N GLY A 91 -6.43 6.60 -13.78
CA GLY A 91 -5.62 6.55 -12.56
C GLY A 91 -6.19 7.36 -11.40
N LEU A 92 -5.35 7.56 -10.39
CA LEU A 92 -5.58 8.43 -9.25
C LEU A 92 -4.95 9.81 -9.54
N PRO A 93 -5.50 10.89 -8.98
CA PRO A 93 -4.94 12.23 -9.11
C PRO A 93 -3.70 12.39 -8.22
N VAL A 94 -2.69 11.56 -8.43
CA VAL A 94 -1.45 11.51 -7.66
C VAL A 94 -0.23 11.51 -8.57
N ALA A 95 0.85 12.05 -8.06
CA ALA A 95 2.16 12.05 -8.70
C ALA A 95 3.22 11.56 -7.69
N ARG A 96 4.47 11.41 -8.15
CA ARG A 96 5.59 11.06 -7.26
C ARG A 96 5.79 12.16 -6.20
N ALA A 97 5.81 11.76 -4.94
CA ALA A 97 6.01 12.65 -3.79
C ALA A 97 7.49 13.03 -3.60
N GLY A 98 8.13 13.62 -4.63
CA GLY A 98 9.56 13.92 -4.63
C GLY A 98 10.01 14.91 -3.54
N HIS A 99 9.08 15.70 -3.01
CA HIS A 99 9.34 16.59 -1.87
C HIS A 99 9.74 15.83 -0.59
N LEU A 100 9.45 14.52 -0.51
CA LEU A 100 9.83 13.66 0.60
C LEU A 100 11.22 13.03 0.44
N ASP A 101 11.82 13.07 -0.75
CA ASP A 101 13.10 12.40 -1.03
C ASP A 101 14.25 13.02 -0.20
N ALA A 102 14.14 14.30 0.17
CA ALA A 102 15.10 14.97 1.04
C ALA A 102 15.02 14.52 2.52
N ILE A 103 13.87 14.01 2.95
CA ILE A 103 13.60 13.54 4.31
C ILE A 103 13.82 12.03 4.41
N TYR A 104 13.48 11.32 3.34
CA TYR A 104 13.52 9.87 3.24
C TYR A 104 14.24 9.48 1.93
N PRO A 105 15.59 9.45 1.93
CA PRO A 105 16.39 9.24 0.73
C PRO A 105 16.03 7.94 0.00
N PRO A 106 15.77 7.98 -1.32
CA PRO A 106 15.35 6.81 -2.10
C PRO A 106 16.31 5.62 -2.01
N GLU A 107 17.62 5.87 -1.86
CA GLU A 107 18.64 4.84 -1.65
C GLU A 107 18.47 4.01 -0.38
N THR A 108 17.85 4.58 0.66
CA THR A 108 17.50 3.84 1.89
C THR A 108 16.17 3.11 1.78
N MET A 109 15.44 3.35 0.70
CA MET A 109 14.06 2.95 0.48
C MET A 109 13.84 2.45 -0.95
N GLU A 110 14.83 1.70 -1.48
CA GLU A 110 14.89 1.26 -2.88
C GLU A 110 13.60 0.55 -3.35
N ASN A 111 12.90 -0.08 -2.42
CA ASN A 111 11.68 -0.82 -2.67
C ASN A 111 10.40 -0.07 -2.35
N TRP A 112 10.44 1.25 -2.14
CA TRP A 112 9.27 2.04 -1.77
C TRP A 112 8.98 3.10 -2.84
N VAL A 113 7.71 3.33 -3.11
CA VAL A 113 7.24 4.41 -3.97
C VAL A 113 6.21 5.21 -3.21
N ARG A 114 6.38 6.54 -3.21
CA ARG A 114 5.44 7.47 -2.60
C ARG A 114 4.71 8.26 -3.67
N LEU A 115 3.39 8.31 -3.54
CA LEU A 115 2.51 9.06 -4.43
C LEU A 115 1.60 9.96 -3.61
N ASP A 116 1.54 11.25 -3.94
CA ASP A 116 0.69 12.22 -3.28
C ASP A 116 -0.11 13.04 -4.30
N ASP A 117 -1.19 13.66 -3.86
CA ASP A 117 -1.90 14.67 -4.64
C ASP A 117 -1.23 16.05 -4.48
N GLU A 118 -1.42 16.93 -5.46
CA GLU A 118 -0.84 18.28 -5.45
C GLU A 118 -1.21 19.08 -4.19
N ALA A 119 -2.45 18.91 -3.71
CA ALA A 119 -2.94 19.56 -2.50
C ALA A 119 -2.42 18.90 -1.20
N ARG A 120 -1.63 17.83 -1.29
CA ARG A 120 -0.99 17.12 -0.17
C ARG A 120 -1.99 16.63 0.87
N THR A 121 -3.15 16.18 0.41
CA THR A 121 -4.26 15.70 1.25
C THR A 121 -4.25 14.18 1.44
N GLY A 122 -3.64 13.44 0.52
CA GLY A 122 -3.52 11.99 0.54
C GLY A 122 -2.13 11.53 0.12
N LEU A 123 -1.61 10.53 0.82
CA LEU A 123 -0.32 9.91 0.51
C LEU A 123 -0.51 8.39 0.37
N ILE A 124 0.03 7.83 -0.70
CA ILE A 124 0.05 6.39 -0.95
C ILE A 124 1.52 5.95 -0.95
N GLU A 125 1.86 5.01 -0.07
CA GLU A 125 3.16 4.35 -0.06
C GLU A 125 3.01 2.93 -0.60
N LEU A 126 3.59 2.65 -1.76
CA LEU A 126 3.71 1.31 -2.33
C LEU A 126 5.04 0.71 -1.88
N ARG A 127 5.00 -0.37 -1.12
CA ARG A 127 6.17 -0.99 -0.49
C ARG A 127 6.35 -2.39 -1.00
N PHE A 128 7.36 -2.58 -1.83
CA PHE A 128 7.67 -3.86 -2.44
C PHE A 128 8.54 -4.68 -1.49
N THR A 129 8.13 -5.91 -1.21
CA THR A 129 8.89 -6.82 -0.35
C THR A 129 9.09 -8.13 -1.08
N THR A 130 10.33 -8.58 -1.18
CA THR A 130 10.64 -9.94 -1.60
C THR A 130 10.63 -10.85 -0.39
N CYS A 131 9.84 -11.91 -0.47
CA CYS A 131 9.88 -13.04 0.44
C CYS A 131 10.56 -14.22 -0.25
N ASN A 132 11.56 -14.82 0.42
CA ASN A 132 12.03 -16.15 0.06
C ASN A 132 11.08 -17.18 0.68
N TYR A 133 10.54 -18.11 -0.11
CA TYR A 133 9.54 -19.06 0.38
C TYR A 133 10.04 -20.03 1.46
N GLU A 134 11.35 -20.21 1.61
CA GLU A 134 11.92 -20.90 2.78
C GLU A 134 11.55 -20.19 4.11
N GLN A 135 11.31 -18.87 4.06
CA GLN A 135 10.84 -18.03 5.16
C GLN A 135 9.31 -17.91 5.23
N LEU A 136 8.57 -18.57 4.33
CA LEU A 136 7.10 -18.62 4.31
C LEU A 136 6.58 -20.05 4.40
N GLN A 137 7.41 -21.02 4.81
CA GLN A 137 6.81 -22.27 5.30
C GLN A 137 6.03 -21.91 6.55
N VAL A 138 4.76 -22.33 6.63
CA VAL A 138 3.89 -22.02 7.78
C VAL A 138 4.57 -22.38 9.11
N ASN A 139 5.46 -23.37 9.10
CA ASN A 139 6.19 -23.85 10.28
C ASN A 139 7.50 -23.10 10.60
N SER A 140 7.99 -22.20 9.74
CA SER A 140 9.28 -21.51 9.92
C SER A 140 9.25 -19.99 9.68
N CYS A 141 8.09 -19.43 9.33
CA CYS A 141 7.97 -18.00 9.02
C CYS A 141 7.88 -17.10 10.26
N ASP A 142 8.39 -15.86 10.14
CA ASP A 142 8.20 -14.82 11.15
C ASP A 142 6.69 -14.55 11.33
N PRO A 143 6.17 -14.39 12.57
CA PRO A 143 4.74 -14.17 12.84
C PRO A 143 4.08 -13.09 11.98
N LYS A 144 4.80 -12.02 11.60
CA LYS A 144 4.24 -10.96 10.74
C LYS A 144 3.88 -11.43 9.32
N TYR A 145 4.42 -12.58 8.88
CA TYR A 145 4.20 -13.14 7.56
C TYR A 145 3.30 -14.39 7.55
N GLN A 146 2.85 -14.86 8.71
CA GLN A 146 2.10 -16.11 8.84
C GLN A 146 0.79 -16.12 8.04
N ALA A 147 0.01 -15.03 8.13
CA ALA A 147 -1.24 -14.90 7.37
C ALA A 147 -1.02 -14.93 5.83
N ILE A 148 0.14 -14.42 5.38
CA ILE A 148 0.52 -14.42 3.96
C ILE A 148 0.94 -15.83 3.54
N ALA A 149 1.77 -16.51 4.35
CA ALA A 149 2.16 -17.89 4.14
C ALA A 149 0.95 -18.82 4.00
N GLU A 150 0.00 -18.75 4.94
CA GLU A 150 -1.24 -19.52 4.92
C GLU A 150 -2.11 -19.23 3.67
N ALA A 151 -2.19 -17.95 3.26
CA ALA A 151 -2.93 -17.57 2.08
C ALA A 151 -2.30 -18.11 0.79
N VAL A 152 -0.97 -18.10 0.69
CA VAL A 152 -0.24 -18.67 -0.44
C VAL A 152 -0.39 -20.18 -0.49
N GLU A 153 -0.15 -20.89 0.61
CA GLU A 153 -0.31 -22.36 0.66
C GLU A 153 -1.72 -22.80 0.27
N ARG A 154 -2.75 -22.09 0.75
CA ARG A 154 -4.15 -22.36 0.38
C ARG A 154 -4.40 -22.14 -1.12
N ARG A 155 -3.87 -21.06 -1.71
CA ARG A 155 -4.00 -20.79 -3.15
C ARG A 155 -3.30 -21.84 -4.00
N VAL A 156 -2.08 -22.21 -3.63
CA VAL A 156 -1.31 -23.28 -4.31
C VAL A 156 -2.09 -24.58 -4.22
N SER A 157 -2.48 -25.01 -3.02
CA SER A 157 -3.26 -26.25 -2.80
C SER A 157 -4.54 -26.30 -3.64
N THR A 158 -5.28 -25.18 -3.72
CA THR A 158 -6.49 -25.07 -4.54
C THR A 158 -6.19 -25.20 -6.05
N ALA A 159 -5.10 -24.58 -6.53
CA ALA A 159 -4.69 -24.67 -7.92
C ALA A 159 -4.21 -26.09 -8.29
N THR A 160 -3.50 -26.75 -7.38
CA THR A 160 -3.01 -28.13 -7.57
C THR A 160 -4.15 -29.15 -7.53
N GLN A 161 -5.13 -28.99 -6.64
CA GLN A 161 -6.34 -29.82 -6.60
C GLN A 161 -7.19 -29.69 -7.87
N ARG A 162 -7.36 -28.46 -8.39
CA ARG A 162 -8.09 -28.26 -9.66
C ARG A 162 -7.41 -28.95 -10.84
N ARG A 163 -6.08 -28.98 -10.90
CA ARG A 163 -5.33 -29.73 -11.93
C ARG A 163 -5.52 -31.25 -11.81
N HIS A 164 -5.67 -31.79 -10.61
CA HIS A 164 -5.89 -33.23 -10.40
C HIS A 164 -7.33 -33.67 -10.70
N ASN A 165 -8.33 -32.80 -10.51
CA ASN A 165 -9.74 -33.12 -10.76
C ASN A 165 -10.22 -32.77 -12.18
N SER A 166 -9.30 -32.38 -13.08
CA SER A 166 -9.59 -32.04 -14.48
C SER A 166 -9.27 -33.18 -15.47
N HIS A 167 -9.11 -34.40 -14.99
CA HIS A 167 -8.86 -35.61 -15.80
C HIS A 167 -10.03 -36.59 -15.71
#